data_AF-A0A699WTN4-F1
#
_entry.id   AF-A0A699WTN4-F1
#
_cell.length_a   1.000
_cell.length_b   1.000
_cell.length_c   1.000
_cell.angle_alpha   90.00
_cell.angle_beta   90.00
_cell.angle_gamma   90.00
#
_symmetry.space_group_name_H-M   'P 1'
#
loop_
_entity.id
_entity.type
_entity.pdbx_description
1 polymer ?
#
loop_
_entity_poly.entity_id
_entity_poly.type
_entity_poly.pdbx_seq_one_letter_code
_entity_poly.pdbx_strand_id
1 'polypeptide(L)' 'GRQLAEIARQHRPDLRVLFMTGYARNAQVRGDFLESGMDMLTKPFSIDELAQRVRGLIEAPSDGA' A
#
# COMPACT_ATOMS: atom_id res chain seq x y z
N GLY A 1 4.96 10.75 0.54
CA GLY A 1 4.27 9.45 0.63
C GLY A 1 3.16 9.38 -0.39
N ARG A 2 1.94 9.79 0.00
CA ARG A 2 0.75 9.80 -0.86
C ARG A 2 0.95 10.47 -2.23
N GLN A 3 1.30 11.75 -2.25
CA GLN A 3 1.46 12.48 -3.51
C GLN A 3 2.49 11.83 -4.46
N LEU A 4 3.54 11.21 -3.90
CA LEU A 4 4.51 10.47 -4.70
C LEU A 4 3.88 9.21 -5.31
N ALA A 5 3.11 8.45 -4.52
CA ALA A 5 2.39 7.29 -5.00
C ALA A 5 1.37 7.67 -6.09
N GLU A 6 0.61 8.75 -5.89
CA GLU A 6 -0.35 9.28 -6.87
C GLU A 6 0.34 9.66 -8.19
N ILE A 7 1.41 10.45 -8.14
CA ILE A 7 2.18 10.81 -9.34
C ILE A 7 2.79 9.57 -9.99
N ALA A 8 3.34 8.64 -9.22
CA ALA A 8 3.91 7.41 -9.76
C ALA A 8 2.84 6.53 -10.45
N ARG A 9 1.63 6.47 -9.91
CA ARG A 9 0.51 5.73 -10.52
C ARG A 9 -0.06 6.40 -11.76
N GLN A 10 0.03 7.72 -11.90
CA GLN A 10 -0.30 8.39 -13.17
C GLN A 10 0.59 7.88 -14.33
N HIS A 11 1.85 7.52 -14.04
CA HIS A 11 2.77 6.97 -15.03
C HIS A 11 2.74 5.43 -15.10
N ARG A 12 2.33 4.76 -14.03
CA ARG A 12 2.18 3.30 -13.94
C ARG A 12 0.90 2.92 -13.19
N PRO A 13 -0.24 2.81 -13.89
CA PRO A 13 -1.53 2.56 -13.26
C PRO A 13 -1.56 1.32 -12.36
N ASP A 14 -0.84 0.27 -12.76
CA ASP A 14 -0.73 -1.02 -12.03
C ASP A 14 0.34 -1.04 -10.94
N LEU A 15 0.97 0.10 -10.65
CA LEU A 15 1.99 0.19 -9.61
C LEU A 15 1.37 -0.06 -8.24
N ARG A 16 1.85 -1.12 -7.60
CA ARG A 16 1.42 -1.54 -6.27
C ARG A 16 2.14 -0.74 -5.20
N VAL A 17 1.41 -0.27 -4.20
CA VAL A 17 1.92 0.68 -3.21
C VAL A 17 1.65 0.16 -1.80
N LEU A 18 2.73 -0.08 -1.04
CA LEU A 18 2.66 -0.38 0.39
C LEU A 18 3.09 0.85 1.20
N PHE A 19 2.15 1.48 1.89
CA PHE A 19 2.45 2.58 2.80
C PHE A 19 2.93 2.06 4.15
N MET A 20 3.88 2.74 4.79
CA MET A 20 4.31 2.43 6.15
C MET A 20 4.01 3.59 7.10
N THR A 21 3.25 3.37 8.16
CA THR A 21 2.89 4.42 9.13
C THR A 21 3.44 4.13 10.53
N GLY A 22 3.87 5.17 11.25
CA GLY A 22 4.55 5.05 12.56
C GLY A 22 3.85 5.73 13.74
N TYR A 23 2.68 6.33 13.56
CA TYR A 23 1.96 6.97 14.66
C TYR A 23 0.45 6.75 14.55
N ALA A 24 -0.11 6.09 15.57
CA ALA A 24 -1.49 5.59 15.65
C ALA A 24 -2.60 6.65 15.44
N ARG A 25 -2.26 7.95 15.41
CA ARG A 25 -3.23 9.05 15.34
C ARG A 25 -3.78 9.34 13.94
N ASN A 26 -3.05 8.94 12.89
CA ASN A 26 -3.50 9.11 11.49
C ASN A 26 -4.01 7.81 10.86
N ALA A 27 -4.03 6.73 11.64
CA ALA A 27 -4.48 5.44 11.16
C ALA A 27 -6.01 5.39 10.98
N GLN A 28 -6.76 6.45 11.29
CA GLN A 28 -8.21 6.56 11.03
C GLN A 28 -8.56 6.87 9.57
N VAL A 29 -7.60 7.16 8.70
CA VAL A 29 -7.81 7.34 7.24
C VAL A 29 -7.84 5.97 6.54
N ARG A 30 -8.60 5.01 7.11
CA ARG A 30 -8.37 3.56 6.94
C ARG A 30 -9.18 2.91 5.82
N GLY A 31 -10.28 3.51 5.36
CA GLY A 31 -11.18 2.92 4.38
C GLY A 31 -11.20 3.65 3.04
N ASP A 32 -11.31 4.98 3.06
CA ASP A 32 -11.63 5.77 1.86
C ASP A 32 -10.41 6.11 0.98
N PHE A 33 -9.20 5.76 1.44
CA PHE A 33 -7.94 6.19 0.81
C PHE A 33 -7.20 5.07 0.05
N LEU A 34 -7.47 3.79 0.35
CA LEU A 34 -6.78 2.68 -0.29
C LEU A 34 -7.56 2.23 -1.53
N GLU A 35 -7.02 2.55 -2.69
CA GLU A 35 -7.50 2.04 -3.98
C GLU A 35 -6.99 0.61 -4.23
N SER A 36 -7.55 -0.06 -5.24
CA SER A 36 -7.02 -1.34 -5.74
C SER A 36 -5.52 -1.22 -6.04
N GLY A 37 -4.73 -2.17 -5.52
CA GLY A 37 -3.27 -2.18 -5.59
C GLY A 37 -2.55 -1.40 -4.48
N MET A 38 -3.27 -0.84 -3.49
CA MET A 38 -2.67 -0.17 -2.33
C MET A 38 -2.92 -0.95 -1.03
N ASP A 39 -1.92 -1.00 -0.16
CA ASP A 39 -2.04 -1.52 1.21
C ASP A 39 -1.22 -0.67 2.19
N MET A 40 -1.38 -0.92 3.49
CA MET A 40 -0.68 -0.22 4.56
C MET A 40 -0.10 -1.21 5.58
N LEU A 41 1.11 -0.90 6.05
CA LEU A 41 1.81 -1.60 7.12
C LEU A 41 2.09 -0.65 8.28
N THR A 42 1.70 -1.05 9.49
CA THR A 42 1.89 -0.23 10.69
C THR A 42 3.20 -0.62 11.38
N LYS A 43 3.98 0.38 11.80
CA LYS A 43 5.20 0.17 12.60
C LYS A 43 4.84 0.06 14.10
N PRO A 44 5.60 -0.74 14.89
CA PRO A 44 6.66 -1.64 14.42
C PRO A 44 6.07 -2.88 13.75
N PHE A 45 6.77 -3.39 12.73
CA PHE A 45 6.43 -4.62 12.02
C PHE A 45 7.64 -5.56 11.97
N SER A 46 7.39 -6.86 11.81
CA SER A 46 8.46 -7.83 11.56
C SER A 46 8.84 -7.89 10.07
N ILE A 47 10.00 -8.46 9.77
CA ILE A 47 10.41 -8.72 8.38
C ILE A 47 9.45 -9.71 7.71
N ASP A 48 8.98 -10.72 8.44
CA ASP A 48 8.01 -11.69 7.93
C ASP A 48 6.68 -11.01 7.57
N GLU A 49 6.21 -10.08 8.38
CA GLU A 49 5.00 -9.31 8.11
C GLU A 49 5.15 -8.45 6.85
N LEU A 50 6.29 -7.78 6.70
CA LEU A 50 6.59 -7.04 5.46
C LEU A 50 6.62 -7.97 4.24
N ALA A 51 7.27 -9.13 4.35
CA ALA A 51 7.38 -10.09 3.26
C ALA A 51 6.01 -10.64 2.84
N GLN A 52 5.16 -10.97 3.81
CA GLN A 52 3.79 -11.42 3.55
C GLN A 52 2.96 -10.34 2.86
N ARG A 53 3.06 -9.08 3.31
CA ARG A 53 2.34 -7.95 2.70
C ARG A 53 2.77 -7.68 1.27
N VAL A 54 4.08 -7.67 1.03
CA VAL A 54 4.63 -7.47 -0.32
C VAL A 54 4.22 -8.62 -1.25
N ARG A 55 4.30 -9.88 -0.78
CA ARG A 55 3.86 -11.03 -1.56
C ARG A 55 2.38 -10.96 -1.89
N GLY A 56 1.53 -10.73 -0.90
CA GLY A 56 0.09 -10.56 -1.12
C GLY A 56 -0.21 -9.42 -2.08
N LEU A 57 0.51 -8.31 -1.95
CA LEU A 57 0.41 -7.22 -2.90
C LEU A 57 0.81 -7.62 -4.30
N ILE A 58 1.85 -8.43 -4.54
CA ILE A 58 2.34 -8.85 -5.89
C ILE A 58 1.54 -10.02 -6.49
N GLU A 59 0.88 -10.83 -5.67
CA GLU A 59 0.06 -11.96 -6.13
C GLU A 59 -1.39 -11.57 -6.41
N ALA A 60 -1.86 -10.43 -5.87
CA ALA A 60 -3.19 -9.92 -6.16
C ALA A 60 -3.41 -9.76 -7.69
N PRO A 61 -4.57 -10.16 -8.24
CA PRO A 61 -4.92 -9.85 -9.62
C PRO A 61 -4.88 -8.32 -9.82
N SER A 62 -4.17 -7.86 -10.85
CA SER A 62 -4.36 -6.49 -11.32
C SER A 62 -5.69 -6.44 -12.08
N ASP A 63 -6.58 -5.50 -11.73
CA ASP A 63 -7.92 -5.30 -12.34
C ASP A 63 -7.87 -4.85 -13.83
N GLY A 64 -6.88 -5.32 -14.60
CA GLY A 64 -6.64 -4.94 -15.99
C GLY A 64 -6.35 -6.14 -16.91
N ALA A 65 -6.77 -7.35 -16.55
CA ALA A 65 -6.70 -8.55 -17.39
C ALA A 65 -8.10 -9.04 -17.79
#